data_AF-A0A812I3N2-F1
#
_entry.id   AF-A0A812I3N2-F1
#
_cell.length_a   1.000
_cell.length_b   1.000
_cell.length_c   1.000
_cell.angle_alpha   90.00
_cell.angle_beta   90.00
_cell.angle_gamma   90.00
#
_symmetry.space_group_name_H-M   'P 1'
#
loop_
_entity.id
_entity.type
_entity.pdbx_description
1 polymer ?
#
loop_
_entity_poly.entity_id
_entity_poly.type
_entity_poly.pdbx_seq_one_letter_code
_entity_poly.pdbx_strand_id
1 'polypeptide(L)'
;MPHGLGHQLGLDVHDVGGYPPGVVRKDRDIGRWELEGSSIPMDDPNIKENLRLGRELKENMVITVEPGFYFIDYLIEEAMADPKKGCFINQEKLHQFWADVGGVRIEDNVVITSNGCRVLTCVPRTVEEIEAVMAGGAWQVSASCCRSYIAASRM
;
A
#
# COMPACT_ATOMS: atom_id res chain seq x y z
N MET A 1 -2.50 -3.26 8.61
CA MET A 1 -2.76 -2.36 7.46
C MET A 1 -4.12 -2.67 6.86
N PRO A 2 -5.18 -1.94 7.24
CA PRO A 2 -6.55 -2.25 6.82
C PRO A 2 -6.88 -1.78 5.39
N HIS A 3 -6.10 -0.88 4.78
CA HIS A 3 -6.32 -0.41 3.40
C HIS A 3 -5.54 -1.23 2.36
N GLY A 4 -5.84 -1.02 1.07
CA GLY A 4 -5.06 -1.55 -0.05
C GLY A 4 -3.67 -0.92 -0.13
N LEU A 5 -2.70 -1.62 -0.70
CA LEU A 5 -1.30 -1.14 -0.79
C LEU A 5 -1.14 0.11 -1.68
N GLY A 6 -2.06 0.32 -2.60
CA GLY A 6 -2.05 1.44 -3.53
C GLY A 6 -3.14 1.32 -4.59
N HIS A 7 -3.14 2.26 -5.53
CA HIS A 7 -4.15 2.40 -6.57
C HIS A 7 -3.57 3.03 -7.84
N GLN A 8 -4.30 2.95 -8.97
CA GLN A 8 -3.93 3.73 -10.14
C GLN A 8 -4.09 5.23 -9.85
N LEU A 9 -3.24 6.02 -10.48
CA LEU A 9 -3.18 7.47 -10.36
C LEU A 9 -3.07 8.09 -11.75
N GLY A 10 -3.88 9.11 -12.04
CA GLY A 10 -3.88 9.77 -13.33
C GLY A 10 -4.61 11.10 -13.28
N LEU A 11 -5.66 11.25 -14.10
CA LEU A 11 -6.52 12.44 -14.03
C LEU A 11 -7.29 12.49 -12.70
N ASP A 12 -7.70 11.33 -12.19
CA ASP A 12 -8.26 11.18 -10.86
C ASP A 12 -7.20 10.67 -9.87
N VAL A 13 -7.34 11.04 -8.60
CA VAL A 13 -6.48 10.52 -7.52
C VAL A 13 -6.60 9.00 -7.43
N HIS A 14 -7.83 8.49 -7.37
CA HIS A 14 -8.13 7.07 -7.55
C HIS A 14 -8.57 6.85 -9.01
N ASP A 15 -7.61 6.66 -9.90
CA ASP A 15 -7.88 6.60 -11.34
C ASP A 15 -8.67 5.35 -11.76
N VAL A 16 -9.30 5.44 -12.94
CA VAL A 16 -10.22 4.42 -13.48
C VAL A 16 -9.49 3.12 -13.86
N GLY A 17 -10.26 2.07 -14.19
CA GLY A 17 -9.69 0.86 -14.81
C GLY A 17 -8.97 -0.11 -13.87
N GLY A 18 -9.12 0.08 -12.55
CA GLY A 18 -8.61 -0.83 -11.52
C GLY A 18 -9.23 -2.23 -11.53
N TYR A 19 -10.51 -2.32 -11.92
CA TYR A 19 -11.29 -3.55 -12.07
C TYR A 19 -12.02 -3.54 -13.42
N PRO A 20 -11.34 -3.87 -14.53
CA PRO A 20 -11.99 -4.02 -15.83
C PRO A 20 -12.93 -5.24 -15.85
N PRO A 21 -13.78 -5.41 -16.89
CA PRO A 21 -14.59 -6.62 -17.03
C PRO A 21 -13.75 -7.90 -16.92
N GLY A 22 -14.22 -8.86 -16.11
CA GLY A 22 -13.45 -10.06 -15.80
C GLY A 22 -12.38 -9.87 -14.70
N VAL A 23 -12.40 -8.79 -13.93
CA VAL A 23 -11.59 -8.67 -12.71
C VAL A 23 -12.53 -8.38 -11.55
N VAL A 24 -12.62 -9.32 -10.61
CA VAL A 24 -13.54 -9.22 -9.48
C VAL A 24 -12.82 -8.62 -8.29
N ARG A 25 -13.46 -7.64 -7.66
CA ARG A 25 -13.05 -7.12 -6.37
C ARG A 25 -13.56 -8.03 -5.27
N LYS A 26 -12.71 -8.35 -4.30
CA LYS A 26 -13.15 -8.88 -3.02
C LYS A 26 -13.78 -7.75 -2.21
N ASP A 27 -15.01 -7.33 -2.49
CA ASP A 27 -15.72 -6.45 -1.57
C ASP A 27 -16.86 -7.15 -0.82
N ARG A 28 -17.03 -6.65 0.41
CA ARG A 28 -18.13 -6.90 1.32
C ARG A 28 -19.39 -6.27 0.72
N ASP A 29 -20.45 -7.05 0.60
CA ASP A 29 -21.85 -6.61 0.44
C ASP A 29 -22.27 -5.79 -0.80
N ILE A 30 -21.42 -5.57 -1.81
CA ILE A 30 -21.90 -5.02 -3.09
C ILE A 30 -22.30 -6.16 -4.01
N GLY A 31 -23.58 -6.19 -4.36
CA GLY A 31 -24.23 -7.22 -5.18
C GLY A 31 -23.39 -7.68 -6.36
N ARG A 32 -23.16 -9.00 -6.36
CA ARG A 32 -22.65 -9.85 -7.44
C ARG A 32 -23.14 -9.37 -8.81
N TRP A 33 -22.33 -8.61 -9.54
CA TRP A 33 -22.42 -8.60 -11.01
C TRP A 33 -21.42 -9.65 -11.47
N GLU A 34 -21.90 -10.89 -11.63
CA GLU A 34 -21.14 -11.96 -12.28
C GLU A 34 -20.80 -11.50 -13.70
N LEU A 35 -19.63 -10.89 -13.86
CA LEU A 35 -19.01 -10.78 -15.17
C LEU A 35 -18.30 -12.11 -15.41
N GLU A 36 -18.92 -12.95 -16.25
CA GLU A 36 -18.29 -14.14 -16.82
C GLU A 36 -16.89 -13.79 -17.33
N GLY A 37 -15.89 -14.58 -16.93
CA GLY A 37 -14.50 -14.40 -17.35
C GLY A 37 -13.56 -13.86 -16.27
N SER A 38 -13.93 -13.86 -14.98
CA SER A 38 -12.99 -13.45 -13.94
C SER A 38 -11.84 -14.43 -13.75
N SER A 39 -10.64 -14.07 -14.18
CA SER A 39 -9.46 -14.95 -14.16
C SER A 39 -8.70 -14.96 -12.84
N ILE A 40 -9.21 -14.28 -11.80
CA ILE A 40 -8.54 -14.22 -10.49
C ILE A 40 -9.31 -15.10 -9.50
N PRO A 41 -8.67 -16.10 -8.88
CA PRO A 41 -9.31 -16.93 -7.88
C PRO A 41 -9.84 -16.06 -6.73
N MET A 42 -11.15 -16.11 -6.52
CA MET A 42 -11.85 -15.41 -5.44
C MET A 42 -11.36 -15.82 -4.05
N ASP A 43 -10.63 -16.93 -3.95
CA ASP A 43 -10.18 -17.53 -2.70
C ASP A 43 -8.72 -17.24 -2.35
N ASP A 44 -8.00 -16.40 -3.13
CA ASP A 44 -6.59 -16.10 -2.79
C ASP A 44 -6.50 -15.30 -1.49
N PRO A 45 -6.00 -15.88 -0.38
CA PRO A 45 -5.94 -15.21 0.92
C PRO A 45 -5.03 -13.97 0.90
N ASN A 46 -4.22 -13.78 -0.15
CA ASN A 46 -3.31 -12.65 -0.31
C ASN A 46 -3.99 -11.40 -0.91
N ILE A 47 -5.16 -11.53 -1.54
CA ILE A 47 -5.89 -10.39 -2.08
C ILE A 47 -6.67 -9.72 -0.95
N LYS A 48 -6.19 -8.56 -0.50
CA LYS A 48 -6.86 -7.76 0.53
C LYS A 48 -8.10 -7.08 -0.03
N GLU A 49 -9.19 -7.13 0.74
CA GLU A 49 -10.54 -6.62 0.38
C GLU A 49 -10.56 -5.13 -0.04
N ASN A 50 -9.53 -4.36 0.35
CA ASN A 50 -9.46 -2.93 0.13
C ASN A 50 -8.51 -2.47 -0.99
N LEU A 51 -8.01 -3.40 -1.82
CA LEU A 51 -7.25 -3.05 -3.03
C LEU A 51 -8.14 -2.33 -4.06
N ARG A 52 -7.60 -1.28 -4.69
CA ARG A 52 -8.28 -0.54 -5.77
C ARG A 52 -7.79 -0.93 -7.16
N LEU A 53 -6.73 -1.73 -7.24
CA LEU A 53 -6.17 -2.25 -8.48
C LEU A 53 -6.06 -3.78 -8.38
N GLY A 54 -6.95 -4.48 -9.05
CA GLY A 54 -7.03 -5.94 -9.02
C GLY A 54 -6.38 -6.64 -10.21
N ARG A 55 -5.50 -5.98 -10.96
CA ARG A 55 -4.93 -6.49 -12.22
C ARG A 55 -3.41 -6.47 -12.21
N GLU A 56 -2.81 -7.27 -13.08
CA GLU A 56 -1.36 -7.25 -13.30
C GLU A 56 -0.86 -5.87 -13.73
N LEU A 57 0.30 -5.50 -13.19
CA LEU A 57 1.00 -4.27 -13.56
C LEU A 57 1.52 -4.39 -14.99
N LYS A 58 1.25 -3.35 -15.80
CA LYS A 58 1.74 -3.24 -17.18
C LYS A 58 2.56 -1.96 -17.34
N GLU A 59 3.49 -1.97 -18.27
CA GLU A 59 4.28 -0.79 -18.64
C GLU A 59 3.37 0.42 -18.91
N ASN A 60 3.83 1.60 -18.48
CA ASN A 60 3.12 2.88 -18.51
C ASN A 60 1.96 3.06 -17.52
N MET A 61 1.60 2.05 -16.71
CA MET A 61 0.70 2.30 -15.58
C MET A 61 1.38 3.22 -14.57
N VAL A 62 0.61 4.17 -14.02
CA VAL A 62 1.03 5.01 -12.89
C VAL A 62 0.22 4.58 -11.67
N ILE A 63 0.91 4.30 -10.57
CA ILE A 63 0.29 3.81 -9.33
C ILE A 63 0.90 4.49 -8.11
N THR A 64 0.14 4.49 -7.01
CA THR A 64 0.66 4.77 -5.67
C THR A 64 1.24 3.50 -5.04
N VAL A 65 2.27 3.66 -4.22
CA VAL A 65 2.81 2.63 -3.33
C VAL A 65 2.83 3.22 -1.94
N GLU A 66 1.87 2.82 -1.11
CA GLU A 66 1.54 3.53 0.13
C GLU A 66 1.40 2.60 1.35
N PRO A 67 2.40 1.76 1.68
CA PRO A 67 2.33 0.93 2.87
C PRO A 67 2.16 1.78 4.14
N GLY A 68 1.37 1.26 5.08
CA GLY A 68 1.09 1.93 6.34
C GLY A 68 0.96 0.98 7.53
N PHE A 69 1.30 1.49 8.70
CA PHE A 69 1.17 0.83 9.99
C PHE A 69 0.45 1.74 10.97
N TYR A 70 -0.56 1.20 11.66
CA TYR A 70 -1.46 1.99 12.49
C TYR A 70 -1.83 1.23 13.75
N PHE A 71 -1.97 1.96 14.85
CA PHE A 71 -2.65 1.57 16.05
C PHE A 71 -4.09 2.08 15.96
N ILE A 72 -5.04 1.20 15.63
CA ILE A 72 -6.45 1.55 15.47
C ILE A 72 -7.22 0.79 16.55
N ASP A 73 -7.80 1.53 17.50
CA ASP A 73 -8.40 1.00 18.73
C ASP A 73 -9.30 -0.20 18.48
N TYR A 74 -10.34 -0.02 17.66
CA TYR A 74 -11.30 -1.08 17.37
C TYR A 74 -10.66 -2.35 16.76
N LEU A 75 -9.68 -2.20 15.86
CA LEU A 75 -9.03 -3.36 15.23
C LEU A 75 -8.08 -4.09 16.19
N ILE A 76 -7.44 -3.34 17.08
CA ILE A 76 -6.57 -3.91 18.11
C ILE A 76 -7.41 -4.67 19.14
N GLU A 77 -8.48 -4.06 19.63
CA GLU A 77 -9.41 -4.68 20.57
C GLU A 77 -10.02 -5.97 19.99
N GLU A 78 -10.48 -5.91 18.73
CA GLU A 78 -11.00 -7.08 18.01
C GLU A 78 -9.93 -8.19 17.90
N ALA A 79 -8.69 -7.83 17.54
CA ALA A 79 -7.60 -8.80 17.40
C ALA A 79 -7.16 -9.40 18.75
N MET A 80 -7.18 -8.62 19.83
CA MET A 80 -6.86 -9.10 21.17
C MET A 80 -7.94 -10.04 21.73
N ALA A 81 -9.21 -9.78 21.42
CA ALA A 81 -10.33 -10.62 21.82
C ALA A 81 -10.36 -11.98 21.08
N ASP A 82 -9.80 -12.07 19.87
CA ASP A 82 -9.71 -13.32 19.10
C ASP A 82 -8.50 -14.17 19.54
N PRO A 83 -8.69 -15.36 20.16
CA PRO A 83 -7.58 -16.20 20.63
C PRO A 83 -6.60 -16.63 19.53
N LYS A 84 -7.04 -16.67 18.27
CA LYS A 84 -6.17 -17.03 17.12
C LYS A 84 -5.25 -15.90 16.69
N LYS A 85 -5.61 -14.64 16.99
CA LYS A 85 -4.84 -13.44 16.64
C LYS A 85 -4.09 -12.90 17.86
N GLY A 86 -4.76 -12.83 19.00
CA GLY A 86 -4.24 -12.28 20.25
C GLY A 86 -3.01 -13.01 20.78
N CYS A 87 -2.84 -14.30 20.47
CA CYS A 87 -1.64 -15.07 20.84
C CYS A 87 -0.34 -14.54 20.23
N PHE A 88 -0.42 -13.73 19.15
CA PHE A 88 0.74 -13.08 18.54
C PHE A 88 1.03 -11.68 19.10
N ILE A 89 0.16 -11.15 19.97
CA ILE A 89 0.25 -9.77 20.46
C ILE A 89 0.90 -9.74 21.84
N ASN A 90 2.10 -9.16 21.93
CA ASN A 90 2.69 -8.80 23.21
C ASN A 90 2.02 -7.51 23.73
N GLN A 91 1.11 -7.67 24.69
CA GLN A 91 0.32 -6.56 25.24
C GLN A 91 1.17 -5.51 25.97
N GLU A 92 2.21 -5.94 26.69
CA GLU A 92 3.12 -5.03 27.38
C GLU A 92 3.80 -4.08 26.38
N LYS A 93 4.28 -4.63 25.26
CA LYS A 93 4.89 -3.82 24.20
C LYS A 93 3.86 -2.97 23.47
N LEU A 94 2.68 -3.51 23.18
CA LEU A 94 1.61 -2.77 22.52
C LEU A 94 1.20 -1.51 23.29
N HIS A 95 1.01 -1.62 24.62
CA HIS A 95 0.61 -0.49 25.46
C HIS A 95 1.63 0.66 25.48
N GLN A 96 2.90 0.41 25.12
CA GLN A 96 3.92 1.47 25.03
C GLN A 96 3.70 2.41 23.83
N PHE A 97 2.94 1.99 22.82
CA PHE A 97 2.77 2.75 21.57
C PHE A 97 1.32 3.09 21.24
N TRP A 98 0.37 2.32 21.77
CA TRP A 98 -1.04 2.36 21.34
C TRP A 98 -1.66 3.76 21.49
N ALA A 99 -1.50 4.42 22.63
CA ALA A 99 -2.16 5.70 22.89
C ALA A 99 -1.57 6.89 22.08
N ASP A 100 -0.27 6.87 21.78
CA ASP A 100 0.45 8.09 21.39
C ASP A 100 0.92 8.12 19.94
N VAL A 101 1.15 6.95 19.31
CA VAL A 101 1.80 6.90 17.99
C VAL A 101 0.82 7.16 16.85
N GLY A 102 -0.43 6.69 16.97
CA GLY A 102 -1.41 6.73 15.88
C GLY A 102 -1.00 5.84 14.71
N GLY A 103 -0.18 6.33 13.79
CA GLY A 103 0.35 5.52 12.69
C GLY A 103 1.19 6.28 11.67
N VAL A 104 1.78 5.54 10.74
CA VAL A 104 2.66 6.04 9.68
C VAL A 104 2.21 5.48 8.34
N ARG A 105 2.27 6.31 7.30
CA ARG A 105 2.15 5.91 5.89
C ARG A 105 3.25 6.60 5.10
N ILE A 106 3.92 5.85 4.24
CA ILE A 106 4.94 6.38 3.33
C ILE A 106 4.45 6.07 1.92
N GLU A 107 4.22 7.10 1.13
CA GLU A 107 3.59 6.99 -0.19
C GLU A 107 4.47 7.55 -1.30
N ASP A 108 4.71 6.73 -2.32
CA ASP A 108 5.39 7.09 -3.56
C ASP A 108 4.43 6.96 -4.75
N ASN A 109 4.55 7.88 -5.70
CA ASN A 109 3.97 7.74 -7.02
C ASN A 109 5.01 7.09 -7.93
N VAL A 110 4.66 6.02 -8.62
CA VAL A 110 5.58 5.30 -9.51
C VAL A 110 4.95 5.05 -10.88
N VAL A 111 5.77 5.10 -11.92
CA VAL A 111 5.39 4.63 -13.25
C VAL A 111 6.07 3.28 -13.52
N ILE A 112 5.30 2.31 -14.01
CA ILE A 112 5.81 0.99 -14.37
C ILE A 112 6.54 1.08 -15.70
N THR A 113 7.75 0.50 -15.76
CA THR A 113 8.58 0.40 -16.96
C THR A 113 8.62 -1.05 -17.45
N SER A 114 9.11 -1.30 -18.65
CA SER A 114 9.27 -2.66 -19.22
C SER A 114 10.04 -3.64 -18.32
N ASN A 115 10.91 -3.16 -17.44
CA ASN A 115 11.75 -3.99 -16.58
C ASN A 115 11.67 -3.64 -15.09
N GLY A 116 10.68 -2.86 -14.65
CA GLY A 116 10.54 -2.45 -13.26
C GLY A 116 9.68 -1.21 -13.06
N CYS A 117 10.20 -0.20 -12.36
CA CYS A 117 9.49 1.07 -12.16
C CYS A 117 10.42 2.27 -12.04
N ARG A 118 9.86 3.47 -12.26
CA ARG A 118 10.49 4.75 -11.96
C ARG A 118 9.65 5.51 -10.95
N VAL A 119 10.29 5.95 -9.87
CA VAL A 119 9.66 6.77 -8.83
C VAL A 119 9.56 8.20 -9.29
N LEU A 120 8.39 8.81 -9.09
CA LEU A 120 8.09 10.21 -9.43
C LEU A 120 8.20 11.12 -8.20
N THR A 121 7.95 10.57 -7.00
CA THR A 121 8.02 11.31 -5.74
C THR A 121 9.47 11.54 -5.31
N CYS A 122 9.77 12.74 -4.82
CA CYS A 122 11.10 13.12 -4.37
C CYS A 122 11.01 13.94 -3.08
N VAL A 123 11.14 13.24 -1.96
CA VAL A 123 11.05 13.77 -0.60
C VAL A 123 12.06 13.05 0.30
N PRO A 124 12.42 13.63 1.47
CA PRO A 124 13.16 12.94 2.52
C PRO A 124 12.48 11.63 2.90
N ARG A 125 13.24 10.54 3.04
CA ARG A 125 12.72 9.20 3.38
C ARG A 125 13.40 8.59 4.59
N THR A 126 14.73 8.69 4.70
CA THR A 126 15.41 8.13 5.87
C THR A 126 15.16 9.00 7.11
N VAL A 127 15.35 8.42 8.29
CA VAL A 127 15.21 9.16 9.56
C VAL A 127 16.14 10.37 9.57
N GLU A 128 17.39 10.16 9.16
CA GLU A 128 18.42 11.21 9.12
C GLU A 128 18.06 12.33 8.14
N GLU A 129 17.53 11.98 6.96
CA GLU A 129 17.09 12.97 5.96
C GLU A 129 15.93 13.83 6.51
N ILE A 130 14.95 13.20 7.15
CA ILE A 130 13.78 13.89 7.70
C ILE A 130 14.21 14.80 8.85
N GLU A 131 14.99 14.30 9.82
CA GLU A 131 15.48 15.07 10.96
C GLU A 131 16.33 16.27 10.51
N ALA A 132 17.23 16.07 9.55
CA ALA A 132 18.07 17.13 9.01
C ALA A 132 17.24 18.25 8.37
N VAL A 133 16.24 17.90 7.55
CA VAL A 133 15.37 18.89 6.90
C VAL A 133 14.50 19.61 7.93
N MET A 134 13.94 18.90 8.91
CA MET A 134 13.12 19.50 9.97
C MET A 134 13.93 20.43 10.89
N ALA A 135 15.22 20.16 11.09
CA ALA A 135 16.14 21.02 11.83
C ALA A 135 16.60 22.27 11.04
N GLY A 136 16.09 22.47 9.81
CA GLY A 136 16.46 23.59 8.94
C GLY A 136 17.71 23.35 8.08
N GLY A 137 18.20 22.11 8.04
CA GLY A 137 19.24 21.70 7.11
C GLY A 137 18.78 21.79 5.65
N ALA A 138 19.70 22.08 4.74
CA ALA A 138 19.38 22.14 3.32
C ALA A 138 18.99 20.75 2.79
N TRP A 139 17.81 20.63 2.19
CA TRP A 139 17.39 19.42 1.49
C TRP A 139 18.28 19.21 0.25
N GLN A 140 19.23 18.28 0.38
CA GLN A 140 20.09 17.89 -0.73
C GLN A 140 19.29 16.97 -1.64
N VAL A 141 18.65 17.54 -2.66
CA VAL A 141 18.03 16.78 -3.74
C VAL A 141 19.14 16.02 -4.47
N SER A 142 19.45 14.80 -4.01
CA SER A 142 20.49 13.98 -4.61
C SER A 142 20.05 13.46 -5.97
N ALA A 143 20.99 12.92 -6.75
CA ALA A 143 20.69 12.17 -7.98
C ALA A 143 19.75 10.97 -7.78
N SER A 144 19.41 10.63 -6.52
CA SER A 144 18.38 9.64 -6.17
C SER A 144 16.95 10.21 -6.17
N CYS A 145 16.76 11.49 -6.49
CA CYS A 145 15.47 12.06 -6.87
C CYS A 145 15.12 11.51 -8.26
N CYS A 146 14.02 10.75 -8.40
CA CYS A 146 13.69 9.93 -9.59
C CYS A 146 14.49 8.61 -9.74
N ARG A 147 14.50 7.77 -8.70
CA ARG A 147 15.05 6.40 -8.77
C ARG A 147 14.31 5.55 -9.78
N SER A 148 15.07 4.71 -10.48
CA SER A 148 14.52 3.59 -11.26
C SER A 148 14.94 2.29 -10.58
N TYR A 149 13.98 1.39 -10.38
CA TYR A 149 14.20 0.06 -9.85
C TYR A 149 14.00 -0.95 -10.96
N ILE A 150 14.95 -1.86 -11.13
CA ILE A 150 14.80 -3.03 -12.00
C ILE A 150 14.18 -4.14 -11.17
N ALA A 151 13.11 -4.75 -11.67
CA ALA A 151 12.49 -5.90 -11.02
C ALA A 151 13.52 -7.03 -10.93
N ALA A 152 13.68 -7.62 -9.74
CA ALA A 152 14.52 -8.79 -9.57
C ALA A 152 14.02 -9.90 -10.50
N SER A 153 14.91 -10.47 -11.32
CA SER A 153 14.60 -11.64 -12.14
C SER A 153 14.10 -12.76 -11.22
N ARG A 154 12.90 -13.28 -11.46
CA ARG A 154 12.37 -14.43 -10.73
C ARG A 154 13.38 -15.58 -10.88
N MET A 155 13.97 -16.04 -9.77
CA MET A 155 14.68 -17.33 -9.70
C MET A 155 13.67 -18.46 -9.66
#